data_AF-A0A7C6ACB4-F1
#
_entry.id   AF-A0A7C6ACB4-F1
#
_cell.length_a   1.000
_cell.length_b   1.000
_cell.length_c   1.000
_cell.angle_alpha   90.00
_cell.angle_beta   90.00
_cell.angle_gamma   90.00
#
_symmetry.space_group_name_H-M   'P 1'
#
loop_
_entity.id
_entity.type
_entity.pdbx_description
1 polymer ?
#
loop_
_entity_poly.entity_id
_entity_poly.type
_entity_poly.pdbx_seq_one_letter_code
_entity_poly.pdbx_strand_id
1 'polypeptide(L)'
;MIIKSFLSFSLISIFWYFCAESRERAELVVAQDGSGMFYRIQDAIDAVPANNRANKIILIRKGVYNEKLYITKSFLTLVGEDRDSTEIVFPILRKNWNKEHDGTDWGAAVVNIDSLATDVIIANLTIRNNYGSLYGDRDHQFTIRGGGTRVIILCSNIISDGGDALSLWNKIDGMYYHAHCYFEGWVDYVCPRGWCYITDCRFYGHNLSASIWHDGSINEKQKFVIRYSFFDGVKGFPLGRHHRDGQIFLLDCIFSRNMADIPIYWPTNSPTTWKWGERHYYYNCHREGGDYEWFRDNIKSAEGAPSPSQINALWTFDGKWDPEETMPSVLPFVFLPKPRDGEYNVKKTVQLKWIPSRNSEGELVYFGSKDSLEFKGKSNKGLYELKDLNSKTKYYWRIDEVVGKDTINGPVWHFTTE
;
A
#
# COMPACT_ATOMS: atom_id res chain seq x y z
N MET A 1 -36.90 47.05 61.77
CA MET A 1 -35.55 47.10 61.15
C MET A 1 -35.26 45.70 60.60
N ILE A 2 -35.50 45.47 59.30
CA ILE A 2 -34.54 44.96 58.29
C ILE A 2 -33.78 43.72 58.82
N ILE A 3 -33.89 42.49 58.29
CA ILE A 3 -33.48 42.01 56.96
C ILE A 3 -34.22 40.69 56.68
N LYS A 4 -34.92 40.56 55.53
CA LYS A 4 -35.35 39.26 54.99
C LYS A 4 -34.35 38.85 53.90
N SER A 5 -33.69 37.72 54.11
CA SER A 5 -32.71 37.10 53.22
C SER A 5 -33.36 36.68 51.89
N PHE A 6 -32.77 37.11 50.77
CA PHE A 6 -33.09 36.61 49.43
C PHE A 6 -32.38 35.27 49.22
N LEU A 7 -33.13 34.20 48.92
CA LEU A 7 -32.58 32.98 48.32
C LEU A 7 -32.50 33.19 46.80
N SER A 8 -31.27 33.18 46.26
CA SER A 8 -30.99 33.09 44.84
C SER A 8 -30.88 31.61 44.45
N PHE A 9 -31.87 31.08 43.73
CA PHE A 9 -31.74 29.79 43.04
C PHE A 9 -31.07 30.02 41.68
N SER A 10 -29.81 29.63 41.55
CA SER A 10 -29.14 29.54 40.24
C SER A 10 -29.69 28.34 39.47
N LEU A 11 -30.34 28.59 38.34
CA LEU A 11 -30.61 27.55 37.34
C LEU A 11 -29.29 27.09 36.72
N ILE A 12 -28.92 25.83 36.95
CA ILE A 12 -27.85 25.16 36.20
C ILE A 12 -28.44 24.75 34.85
N SER A 13 -28.13 25.53 33.81
CA SER A 13 -28.42 25.14 32.42
C SER A 13 -27.50 23.99 32.03
N ILE A 14 -28.02 22.77 32.04
CA ILE A 14 -27.36 21.59 31.47
C ILE A 14 -27.35 21.77 29.95
N PHE A 15 -26.22 22.23 29.41
CA PHE A 15 -25.96 22.15 27.97
C PHE A 15 -25.83 20.68 27.59
N TRP A 16 -26.88 20.12 26.99
CA TRP A 16 -26.76 18.90 26.23
C TRP A 16 -25.93 19.22 24.99
N TYR A 17 -24.64 18.93 25.04
CA TYR A 17 -23.86 18.80 23.81
C TYR A 17 -24.50 17.66 23.02
N PHE A 18 -25.27 18.00 21.98
CA PHE A 18 -25.51 17.09 20.89
C PHE A 18 -24.13 16.83 20.26
N CYS A 19 -23.48 15.76 20.72
CA CYS A 19 -22.36 15.21 19.99
C CYS A 19 -22.93 14.73 18.67
N ALA A 20 -22.56 15.38 17.57
CA ALA A 20 -22.82 14.81 16.26
C ALA A 20 -22.19 13.42 16.27
N GLU A 21 -22.98 12.37 16.06
CA GLU A 21 -22.43 11.03 15.86
C GLU A 21 -21.39 11.15 14.74
N SER A 22 -20.12 10.93 15.08
CA SER A 22 -19.07 10.86 14.09
C SER A 22 -19.43 9.69 13.17
N ARG A 23 -19.79 9.97 11.91
CA ARG A 23 -20.01 8.98 10.85
C ARG A 23 -18.72 8.25 10.43
N GLU A 24 -17.71 8.32 11.28
CA GLU A 24 -16.38 7.78 11.10
C GLU A 24 -16.39 6.32 11.53
N ARG A 25 -16.37 5.39 10.56
CA ARG A 25 -16.34 3.96 10.84
C ARG A 25 -14.91 3.51 11.09
N ALA A 26 -14.41 3.86 12.28
CA ALA A 26 -13.16 3.39 12.85
C ALA A 26 -13.38 3.06 14.34
N GLU A 27 -12.85 1.94 14.82
CA GLU A 27 -13.02 1.55 16.22
C GLU A 27 -12.17 2.38 17.19
N LEU A 28 -11.01 2.85 16.74
CA LEU A 28 -10.10 3.66 17.54
C LEU A 28 -9.67 4.89 16.73
N VAL A 29 -9.64 6.05 17.38
CA VAL A 29 -9.19 7.31 16.77
C VAL A 29 -8.02 7.86 17.56
N VAL A 30 -6.94 8.20 16.85
CA VAL A 30 -5.74 8.83 17.40
C VAL A 30 -5.70 10.28 16.93
N ALA A 31 -5.58 11.24 17.84
CA ALA A 31 -5.44 12.65 17.52
C ALA A 31 -4.59 13.39 18.56
N GLN A 32 -3.57 14.13 18.11
CA GLN A 32 -2.67 14.86 19.01
C GLN A 32 -3.34 16.07 19.68
N ASP A 33 -4.44 16.57 19.13
CA ASP A 33 -5.22 17.71 19.64
C ASP A 33 -6.24 17.32 20.73
N GLY A 34 -6.32 16.03 21.09
CA GLY A 34 -7.25 15.51 22.09
C GLY A 34 -8.66 15.22 21.58
N SER A 35 -8.92 15.36 20.27
CA SER A 35 -10.21 14.99 19.66
C SER A 35 -10.40 13.48 19.46
N GLY A 36 -9.33 12.69 19.64
CA GLY A 36 -9.33 11.23 19.54
C GLY A 36 -9.37 10.53 20.91
N MET A 37 -9.49 9.21 20.88
CA MET A 37 -9.42 8.35 22.07
C MET A 37 -8.00 8.25 22.63
N PHE A 38 -7.00 8.39 21.76
CA PHE A 38 -5.58 8.31 22.11
C PHE A 38 -4.82 9.50 21.52
N TYR A 39 -3.78 9.95 22.21
CA TYR A 39 -2.82 10.93 21.69
C TYR A 39 -1.72 10.29 20.85
N ARG A 40 -1.42 9.01 21.13
CA ARG A 40 -0.33 8.24 20.54
C ARG A 40 -0.86 7.04 19.77
N ILE A 41 -0.18 6.70 18.69
CA ILE A 41 -0.55 5.57 17.84
C ILE A 41 -0.25 4.25 18.54
N GLN A 42 0.89 4.15 19.24
CA GLN A 42 1.26 2.91 19.94
C GLN A 42 0.23 2.56 21.03
N ASP A 43 -0.28 3.53 21.78
CA ASP A 43 -1.28 3.30 22.82
C ASP A 43 -2.58 2.71 22.23
N ALA A 44 -2.97 3.14 21.03
CA ALA A 44 -4.13 2.57 20.33
C ALA A 44 -3.86 1.14 19.82
N ILE A 45 -2.64 0.84 19.36
CA ILE A 45 -2.24 -0.52 18.97
C ILE A 45 -2.28 -1.45 20.19
N ASP A 46 -1.76 -0.99 21.34
CA ASP A 46 -1.67 -1.77 22.57
C ASP A 46 -3.04 -2.07 23.17
N ALA A 47 -4.00 -1.16 22.98
CA ALA A 47 -5.40 -1.33 23.40
C ALA A 47 -6.13 -2.46 22.65
N VAL A 48 -5.64 -2.91 21.48
CA VAL A 48 -6.26 -4.01 20.74
C VAL A 48 -6.01 -5.35 21.46
N PRO A 49 -7.04 -6.19 21.69
CA PRO A 49 -6.87 -7.49 22.34
C PRO A 49 -5.88 -8.40 21.61
N ALA A 50 -5.05 -9.13 22.37
CA ALA A 50 -4.05 -10.03 21.78
C ALA A 50 -4.68 -11.16 20.92
N ASN A 51 -5.89 -11.60 21.27
CA ASN A 51 -6.65 -12.61 20.53
C ASN A 51 -7.61 -12.01 19.48
N ASN A 52 -7.35 -10.81 18.97
CA ASN A 52 -8.18 -10.19 17.94
C ASN A 52 -8.35 -11.11 16.71
N ARG A 53 -9.57 -11.15 16.17
CA ARG A 53 -9.96 -11.98 15.00
C ARG A 53 -10.77 -11.22 13.96
N ALA A 54 -11.04 -9.94 14.19
CA ALA A 54 -11.78 -9.08 13.29
C ALA A 54 -10.95 -7.84 13.00
N ASN A 55 -11.03 -7.30 11.78
CA ASN A 55 -10.26 -6.11 11.44
C ASN A 55 -10.59 -4.97 12.41
N LYS A 56 -9.56 -4.38 13.04
CA LYS A 56 -9.67 -3.20 13.89
C LYS A 56 -9.03 -2.02 13.20
N ILE A 57 -9.83 -1.01 12.91
CA ILE A 57 -9.40 0.21 12.23
C ILE A 57 -9.01 1.24 13.29
N ILE A 58 -7.73 1.61 13.25
CA ILE A 58 -7.17 2.75 13.96
C ILE A 58 -7.06 3.89 12.95
N LEU A 59 -7.94 4.89 13.07
CA LEU A 59 -7.85 6.12 12.31
C LEU A 59 -6.89 7.09 12.99
N ILE A 60 -5.91 7.56 12.24
CA ILE A 60 -4.90 8.51 12.69
C ILE A 60 -5.21 9.86 12.05
N ARG A 61 -5.58 10.85 12.87
CA ARG A 61 -5.85 12.21 12.42
C ARG A 61 -4.60 12.86 11.84
N LYS A 62 -4.78 14.01 11.17
CA LYS A 62 -3.65 14.79 10.62
C LYS A 62 -2.70 15.20 11.74
N GLY A 63 -1.41 15.18 11.45
CA GLY A 63 -0.35 15.45 12.41
C GLY A 63 0.95 14.74 12.08
N VAL A 64 2.00 15.14 12.77
CA VAL A 64 3.33 14.51 12.69
C VAL A 64 3.57 13.74 13.98
N TYR A 65 3.55 12.42 13.86
CA TYR A 65 3.68 11.47 14.96
C TYR A 65 5.13 11.00 15.03
N ASN A 66 5.90 11.56 15.97
CA ASN A 66 7.28 11.19 16.22
C ASN A 66 7.35 9.89 17.03
N GLU A 67 6.98 8.77 16.41
CA GLU A 67 6.77 7.50 17.08
C GLU A 67 7.43 6.34 16.34
N LYS A 68 7.95 5.39 17.12
CA LYS A 68 8.30 4.06 16.65
C LYS A 68 7.22 3.08 17.07
N LEU A 69 6.69 2.33 16.11
CA LEU A 69 5.55 1.44 16.29
C LEU A 69 5.95 -0.03 16.32
N TYR A 70 5.26 -0.79 17.17
CA TYR A 70 5.35 -2.23 17.31
C TYR A 70 3.97 -2.84 17.11
N ILE A 71 3.76 -3.47 15.95
CA ILE A 71 2.51 -4.14 15.60
C ILE A 71 2.64 -5.62 15.96
N THR A 72 2.09 -5.99 17.12
CA THR A 72 2.06 -7.38 17.62
C THR A 72 0.67 -8.02 17.53
N LYS A 73 -0.28 -7.33 16.88
CA LYS A 73 -1.69 -7.72 16.80
C LYS A 73 -2.07 -8.04 15.36
N SER A 74 -2.82 -9.12 15.16
CA SER A 74 -3.41 -9.48 13.86
C SER A 74 -4.73 -8.74 13.60
N PHE A 75 -5.15 -8.72 12.34
CA PHE A 75 -6.39 -8.07 11.88
C PHE A 75 -6.44 -6.60 12.30
N LEU A 76 -5.41 -5.85 11.93
CA LEU A 76 -5.21 -4.47 12.35
C LEU A 76 -5.01 -3.57 11.14
N THR A 77 -5.77 -2.48 11.07
CA THR A 77 -5.61 -1.43 10.07
C THR A 77 -5.14 -0.15 10.74
N LEU A 78 -4.01 0.39 10.30
CA LEU A 78 -3.62 1.77 10.56
C LEU A 78 -3.99 2.59 9.32
N VAL A 79 -4.90 3.55 9.45
CA VAL A 79 -5.31 4.41 8.34
C VAL A 79 -5.17 5.88 8.72
N GLY A 80 -4.49 6.66 7.88
CA GLY A 80 -4.43 8.11 8.06
C GLY A 80 -5.69 8.81 7.56
N GLU A 81 -6.01 9.95 8.14
CA GLU A 81 -7.04 10.85 7.61
C GLU A 81 -6.64 11.35 6.22
N ASP A 82 -5.36 11.65 6.02
CA ASP A 82 -4.82 12.17 4.77
C ASP A 82 -3.39 11.64 4.53
N ARG A 83 -3.12 11.21 3.30
CA ARG A 83 -1.83 10.62 2.92
C ARG A 83 -0.64 11.53 3.24
N ASP A 84 -0.76 12.82 2.92
CA ASP A 84 0.38 13.74 2.95
C ASP A 84 0.46 14.53 4.27
N SER A 85 -0.65 14.62 5.01
CA SER A 85 -0.75 15.39 6.25
C SER A 85 -0.85 14.53 7.52
N THR A 86 -0.92 13.20 7.39
CA THR A 86 -0.76 12.24 8.50
C THR A 86 0.59 11.52 8.32
N GLU A 87 1.59 11.90 9.12
CA GLU A 87 2.95 11.37 9.00
C GLU A 87 3.40 10.67 10.29
N ILE A 88 3.94 9.46 10.16
CA ILE A 88 4.67 8.75 11.22
C ILE A 88 6.16 8.85 10.89
N VAL A 89 6.93 9.48 11.78
CA VAL A 89 8.35 9.74 11.53
C VAL A 89 9.20 9.32 12.72
N PHE A 90 10.30 8.62 12.45
CA PHE A 90 11.28 8.30 13.49
C PHE A 90 12.67 8.06 12.88
N PRO A 91 13.74 8.69 13.41
CA PRO A 91 15.07 8.44 12.90
C PRO A 91 15.66 7.18 13.54
N ILE A 92 15.86 6.13 12.75
CA ILE A 92 16.52 4.91 13.24
C ILE A 92 17.46 4.31 12.20
N LEU A 93 18.67 3.98 12.63
CA LEU A 93 19.69 3.32 11.83
C LEU A 93 19.92 1.90 12.34
N ARG A 94 19.80 0.91 11.45
CA ARG A 94 19.84 -0.51 11.84
C ARG A 94 21.10 -0.86 12.63
N LYS A 95 22.28 -0.43 12.17
CA LYS A 95 23.55 -0.79 12.84
C LYS A 95 23.64 -0.23 14.28
N ASN A 96 23.05 0.94 14.54
CA ASN A 96 23.01 1.51 15.89
C ASN A 96 22.07 0.69 16.77
N TRP A 97 20.86 0.40 16.26
CA TRP A 97 19.90 -0.46 16.96
C TRP A 97 20.52 -1.82 17.31
N ASN A 98 21.12 -2.49 16.34
CA ASN A 98 21.71 -3.82 16.51
C ASN A 98 22.86 -3.82 17.52
N LYS A 99 23.69 -2.76 17.56
CA LYS A 99 24.78 -2.62 18.54
C LYS A 99 24.26 -2.54 19.97
N GLU A 100 23.08 -1.96 20.17
CA GLU A 100 22.46 -1.76 21.49
C GLU A 100 21.53 -2.91 21.90
N HIS A 101 21.19 -3.82 20.98
CA HIS A 101 20.18 -4.86 21.17
C HIS A 101 20.66 -6.25 20.69
N ASP A 102 21.93 -6.58 20.92
CA ASP A 102 22.52 -7.90 20.66
C ASP A 102 22.26 -8.44 19.24
N GLY A 103 22.25 -7.55 18.24
CA GLY A 103 22.09 -7.91 16.83
C GLY A 103 20.66 -8.14 16.35
N THR A 104 19.63 -7.92 17.18
CA THR A 104 18.23 -8.10 16.76
C THR A 104 17.73 -6.97 15.87
N ASP A 105 17.00 -7.30 14.79
CA ASP A 105 16.33 -6.31 13.94
C ASP A 105 14.92 -5.94 14.46
N TRP A 106 14.41 -6.58 15.51
CA TRP A 106 13.13 -6.19 16.11
C TRP A 106 13.25 -4.84 16.81
N GLY A 107 12.62 -3.81 16.26
CA GLY A 107 12.73 -2.41 16.72
C GLY A 107 13.69 -1.53 15.91
N ALA A 108 14.32 -2.09 14.86
CA ALA A 108 15.24 -1.37 13.97
C ALA A 108 14.54 -0.53 12.88
N ALA A 109 13.20 -0.46 12.89
CA ALA A 109 12.40 0.30 11.93
C ALA A 109 11.47 1.33 12.60
N VAL A 110 10.91 2.25 11.82
CA VAL A 110 9.84 3.16 12.26
C VAL A 110 8.58 2.35 12.60
N VAL A 111 8.20 1.40 11.73
CA VAL A 111 7.12 0.44 11.99
C VAL A 111 7.67 -0.98 11.97
N ASN A 112 7.46 -1.71 13.06
CA ASN A 112 7.93 -3.06 13.28
C ASN A 112 6.75 -4.02 13.35
N ILE A 113 6.64 -4.95 12.39
CA ILE A 113 5.54 -5.94 12.34
C ILE A 113 6.04 -7.28 12.86
N ASP A 114 5.42 -7.78 13.93
CA ASP A 114 5.80 -9.04 14.57
C ASP A 114 5.69 -10.23 13.59
N SER A 115 6.53 -11.25 13.76
CA SER A 115 6.50 -12.45 12.91
C SER A 115 5.22 -13.27 13.02
N LEU A 116 4.49 -13.14 14.11
CA LEU A 116 3.22 -13.84 14.35
C LEU A 116 2.01 -13.00 13.93
N ALA A 117 2.19 -11.73 13.57
CA ALA A 117 1.12 -10.86 13.14
C ALA A 117 0.66 -11.21 11.71
N THR A 118 -0.66 -11.21 11.51
CA THR A 118 -1.30 -11.50 10.23
C THR A 118 -2.40 -10.50 9.92
N ASP A 119 -2.68 -10.26 8.63
CA ASP A 119 -3.75 -9.34 8.20
C ASP A 119 -3.55 -7.92 8.74
N VAL A 120 -2.38 -7.34 8.47
CA VAL A 120 -2.04 -5.96 8.83
C VAL A 120 -2.21 -5.08 7.60
N ILE A 121 -2.94 -3.97 7.74
CA ILE A 121 -3.16 -2.98 6.68
C ILE A 121 -2.61 -1.63 7.12
N ILE A 122 -1.81 -0.99 6.27
CA ILE A 122 -1.36 0.40 6.44
C ILE A 122 -1.91 1.19 5.25
N ALA A 123 -2.64 2.28 5.51
CA ALA A 123 -3.37 2.98 4.47
C ALA A 123 -3.37 4.50 4.62
N ASN A 124 -3.33 5.23 3.50
CA ASN A 124 -3.59 6.67 3.43
C ASN A 124 -2.78 7.53 4.42
N LEU A 125 -1.49 7.25 4.57
CA LEU A 125 -0.57 8.02 5.42
C LEU A 125 0.86 8.01 4.89
N THR A 126 1.73 8.81 5.49
CA THR A 126 3.17 8.80 5.23
C THR A 126 3.90 8.15 6.39
N ILE A 127 4.87 7.28 6.10
CA ILE A 127 5.84 6.76 7.07
C ILE A 127 7.23 7.13 6.59
N ARG A 128 8.02 7.76 7.45
CA ARG A 128 9.35 8.25 7.12
C ARG A 128 10.40 7.81 8.14
N ASN A 129 11.48 7.20 7.66
CA ASN A 129 12.73 7.12 8.40
C ASN A 129 13.66 8.26 7.96
N ASN A 130 13.77 9.31 8.80
CA ASN A 130 14.50 10.54 8.48
C ASN A 130 15.93 10.58 9.04
N TYR A 131 16.52 9.41 9.37
CA TYR A 131 17.83 9.36 10.02
C TYR A 131 18.93 9.98 9.13
N GLY A 132 18.93 9.70 7.83
CA GLY A 132 19.94 10.23 6.90
C GLY A 132 19.92 11.74 6.74
N SER A 133 18.75 12.40 6.74
CA SER A 133 18.70 13.86 6.71
C SER A 133 19.18 14.50 8.02
N LEU A 134 18.94 13.85 9.16
CA LEU A 134 19.34 14.37 10.47
C LEU A 134 20.83 14.15 10.77
N TYR A 135 21.39 13.03 10.34
CA TYR A 135 22.72 12.58 10.78
C TYR A 135 23.71 12.30 9.65
N GLY A 136 23.30 12.41 8.38
CA GLY A 136 24.17 12.27 7.21
C GLY A 136 24.58 10.84 6.85
N ASP A 137 24.15 9.83 7.61
CA ASP A 137 24.39 8.42 7.33
C ASP A 137 23.20 7.85 6.55
N ARG A 138 23.45 7.20 5.41
CA ARG A 138 22.44 6.65 4.47
C ARG A 138 22.46 5.13 4.37
N ASP A 139 23.08 4.46 5.34
CA ASP A 139 23.07 3.00 5.49
C ASP A 139 21.63 2.48 5.79
N HIS A 140 21.47 1.19 6.14
CA HIS A 140 20.15 0.57 6.31
C HIS A 140 19.26 1.32 7.34
N GLN A 141 18.15 1.85 6.85
CA GLN A 141 17.17 2.69 7.55
C GLN A 141 15.77 2.17 7.24
N PHE A 142 15.34 1.16 7.97
CA PHE A 142 14.05 0.56 7.75
C PHE A 142 12.92 1.55 8.08
N THR A 143 12.05 1.82 7.11
CA THR A 143 10.79 2.54 7.36
C THR A 143 9.77 1.56 7.90
N ILE A 144 9.61 0.41 7.23
CA ILE A 144 8.82 -0.71 7.71
C ILE A 144 9.70 -1.96 7.66
N ARG A 145 9.78 -2.68 8.78
CA ARG A 145 10.39 -4.02 8.86
C ARG A 145 9.42 -4.99 9.49
N GLY A 146 9.27 -6.17 8.92
CA GLY A 146 8.27 -7.12 9.41
C GLY A 146 8.57 -8.58 9.14
N GLY A 147 8.04 -9.47 9.98
CA GLY A 147 8.02 -10.92 9.75
C GLY A 147 6.61 -11.49 9.55
N GLY A 148 5.56 -10.67 9.60
CA GLY A 148 4.18 -11.12 9.46
C GLY A 148 3.83 -11.57 8.03
N THR A 149 2.62 -12.08 7.84
CA THR A 149 2.08 -12.44 6.51
C THR A 149 0.70 -11.82 6.28
N ARG A 150 0.29 -11.67 5.02
CA ARG A 150 -0.90 -10.90 4.59
C ARG A 150 -0.80 -9.44 5.05
N VAL A 151 0.29 -8.79 4.67
CA VAL A 151 0.51 -7.36 4.93
C VAL A 151 0.10 -6.57 3.69
N ILE A 152 -0.79 -5.60 3.87
CA ILE A 152 -1.29 -4.72 2.82
C ILE A 152 -0.79 -3.29 3.08
N ILE A 153 -0.34 -2.59 2.03
CA ILE A 153 -0.07 -1.13 2.07
C ILE A 153 -0.83 -0.45 0.93
N LEU A 154 -1.64 0.57 1.25
CA LEU A 154 -2.50 1.26 0.29
C LEU A 154 -2.28 2.77 0.32
N CYS A 155 -2.22 3.42 -0.84
CA CYS A 155 -2.29 4.88 -0.94
C CYS A 155 -1.34 5.61 0.04
N SER A 156 -0.15 5.07 0.27
CA SER A 156 0.76 5.54 1.32
C SER A 156 2.13 5.92 0.75
N ASN A 157 2.80 6.85 1.43
CA ASN A 157 4.19 7.21 1.15
C ASN A 157 5.10 6.44 2.12
N ILE A 158 5.98 5.59 1.61
CA ILE A 158 6.99 4.87 2.40
C ILE A 158 8.36 5.41 2.01
N ILE A 159 8.97 6.21 2.88
CA ILE A 159 10.14 7.02 2.55
C ILE A 159 11.27 6.75 3.55
N SER A 160 12.46 6.45 3.05
CA SER A 160 13.67 6.36 3.87
C SER A 160 14.76 7.25 3.33
N ASP A 161 15.48 7.93 4.22
CA ASP A 161 16.70 8.67 3.88
C ASP A 161 17.94 7.76 3.68
N GLY A 162 17.74 6.43 3.74
CA GLY A 162 18.75 5.40 3.56
C GLY A 162 18.23 4.14 2.86
N GLY A 163 19.00 3.06 2.99
CA GLY A 163 18.68 1.78 2.34
C GLY A 163 17.55 1.01 3.03
N ASP A 164 16.99 0.02 2.31
CA ASP A 164 16.08 -1.00 2.84
C ASP A 164 14.73 -0.47 3.38
N ALA A 165 14.17 0.60 2.80
CA ALA A 165 12.96 1.27 3.30
C ALA A 165 11.79 0.32 3.66
N LEU A 166 11.42 -0.59 2.76
CA LEU A 166 10.37 -1.60 2.97
C LEU A 166 10.98 -3.02 3.01
N SER A 167 11.12 -3.55 4.23
CA SER A 167 11.82 -4.79 4.57
C SER A 167 10.89 -5.84 5.20
N LEU A 168 9.95 -6.39 4.42
CA LEU A 168 9.07 -7.48 4.85
C LEU A 168 9.76 -8.84 4.63
N TRP A 169 10.29 -9.43 5.69
CA TRP A 169 11.32 -10.47 5.67
C TRP A 169 10.85 -11.85 6.17
N ASN A 170 9.62 -12.25 5.86
CA ASN A 170 9.16 -13.62 6.09
C ASN A 170 9.38 -14.52 4.86
N LYS A 171 10.45 -15.32 4.90
CA LYS A 171 10.81 -16.24 3.80
C LYS A 171 9.93 -17.47 3.68
N ILE A 172 9.16 -17.83 4.70
CA ILE A 172 8.46 -19.11 4.77
C ILE A 172 7.10 -18.99 4.09
N ASP A 173 6.27 -18.07 4.59
CA ASP A 173 4.87 -17.91 4.19
C ASP A 173 4.44 -16.44 4.03
N GLY A 174 5.40 -15.50 3.98
CA GLY A 174 5.13 -14.08 3.79
C GLY A 174 4.40 -13.79 2.48
N MET A 175 3.25 -13.12 2.54
CA MET A 175 2.49 -12.64 1.40
C MET A 175 2.17 -11.16 1.58
N TYR A 176 2.57 -10.31 0.63
CA TYR A 176 2.42 -8.86 0.74
C TYR A 176 1.80 -8.24 -0.51
N TYR A 177 0.84 -7.34 -0.32
CA TYR A 177 0.15 -6.65 -1.40
C TYR A 177 0.23 -5.14 -1.22
N HIS A 178 0.71 -4.42 -2.23
CA HIS A 178 0.83 -2.96 -2.15
C HIS A 178 0.20 -2.29 -3.38
N ALA A 179 -0.65 -1.28 -3.16
CA ALA A 179 -1.34 -0.60 -4.25
C ALA A 179 -1.33 0.93 -4.06
N HIS A 180 -1.15 1.67 -5.17
CA HIS A 180 -1.18 3.14 -5.18
C HIS A 180 -0.20 3.81 -4.20
N CYS A 181 0.91 3.15 -3.91
CA CYS A 181 1.93 3.65 -2.98
C CYS A 181 3.02 4.45 -3.70
N TYR A 182 3.75 5.23 -2.92
CA TYR A 182 5.01 5.84 -3.32
C TYR A 182 6.14 5.29 -2.44
N PHE A 183 7.17 4.75 -3.07
CA PHE A 183 8.35 4.21 -2.41
C PHE A 183 9.57 5.05 -2.77
N GLU A 184 10.27 5.55 -1.75
CA GLU A 184 11.47 6.37 -1.93
C GLU A 184 12.59 5.88 -1.00
N GLY A 185 13.80 5.75 -1.55
CA GLY A 185 14.96 5.37 -0.73
C GLY A 185 16.28 5.23 -1.49
N TRP A 186 17.27 4.67 -0.78
CA TRP A 186 18.61 4.37 -1.31
C TRP A 186 18.70 2.90 -1.71
N VAL A 187 19.70 2.14 -1.28
CA VAL A 187 19.91 0.78 -1.79
C VAL A 187 18.76 -0.14 -1.37
N ASP A 188 18.30 -1.01 -2.27
CA ASP A 188 17.34 -2.09 -2.01
C ASP A 188 16.06 -1.63 -1.27
N TYR A 189 15.57 -0.42 -1.55
CA TYR A 189 14.51 0.21 -0.75
C TYR A 189 13.15 -0.50 -0.78
N VAL A 190 12.92 -1.40 -1.74
CA VAL A 190 11.83 -2.38 -1.67
C VAL A 190 12.42 -3.78 -1.78
N CYS A 191 12.48 -4.49 -0.65
CA CYS A 191 13.20 -5.76 -0.53
C CYS A 191 12.39 -6.89 0.15
N PRO A 192 11.23 -7.30 -0.41
CA PRO A 192 10.40 -8.35 0.16
C PRO A 192 11.04 -9.74 0.09
N ARG A 193 10.76 -10.55 1.11
CA ARG A 193 11.04 -12.00 1.14
C ARG A 193 9.73 -12.77 1.25
N GLY A 194 9.56 -13.82 0.45
CA GLY A 194 8.27 -14.52 0.32
C GLY A 194 7.58 -14.19 -1.00
N TRP A 195 6.27 -13.95 -0.99
CA TRP A 195 5.49 -13.52 -2.14
C TRP A 195 5.12 -12.04 -2.02
N CYS A 196 5.21 -11.28 -3.10
CA CYS A 196 4.83 -9.87 -3.12
C CYS A 196 4.19 -9.48 -4.45
N TYR A 197 3.05 -8.78 -4.39
CA TYR A 197 2.39 -8.15 -5.53
C TYR A 197 2.28 -6.64 -5.30
N ILE A 198 2.88 -5.84 -6.18
CA ILE A 198 2.81 -4.38 -6.14
C ILE A 198 2.15 -3.88 -7.41
N THR A 199 1.22 -2.93 -7.29
CA THR A 199 0.49 -2.40 -8.46
C THR A 199 0.18 -0.91 -8.33
N ASP A 200 0.16 -0.20 -9.47
CA ASP A 200 -0.16 1.23 -9.54
C ASP A 200 0.74 2.13 -8.66
N CYS A 201 1.99 1.72 -8.45
CA CYS A 201 2.91 2.38 -7.53
C CYS A 201 3.93 3.27 -8.25
N ARG A 202 4.51 4.20 -7.50
CA ARG A 202 5.62 5.05 -7.95
C ARG A 202 6.86 4.78 -7.11
N PHE A 203 8.00 4.77 -7.75
CA PHE A 203 9.29 4.43 -7.17
C PHE A 203 10.29 5.55 -7.45
N TYR A 204 11.04 5.97 -6.42
CA TYR A 204 12.11 6.97 -6.58
C TYR A 204 13.40 6.52 -5.87
N GLY A 205 14.45 6.27 -6.65
CA GLY A 205 15.76 5.86 -6.14
C GLY A 205 16.79 6.99 -6.06
N HIS A 206 17.47 7.13 -4.93
CA HIS A 206 18.51 8.14 -4.70
C HIS A 206 19.96 7.64 -4.88
N ASN A 207 20.14 6.41 -5.33
CA ASN A 207 21.45 5.76 -5.39
C ASN A 207 21.70 5.10 -6.77
N LEU A 208 22.94 4.68 -6.99
CA LEU A 208 23.39 4.02 -8.23
C LEU A 208 23.67 2.53 -8.05
N SER A 209 23.15 1.90 -6.99
CA SER A 209 23.34 0.47 -6.70
C SER A 209 22.12 -0.36 -7.10
N ALA A 210 20.96 -0.18 -6.47
CA ALA A 210 19.76 -0.98 -6.76
C ALA A 210 18.51 -0.35 -6.13
N SER A 211 17.38 -0.44 -6.82
CA SER A 211 16.08 -0.01 -6.29
C SER A 211 15.32 -1.15 -5.61
N ILE A 212 15.16 -2.28 -6.31
CA ILE A 212 14.41 -3.45 -5.81
C ILE A 212 15.31 -4.65 -5.55
N TRP A 213 14.89 -5.49 -4.59
CA TRP A 213 15.56 -6.73 -4.23
C TRP A 213 14.55 -7.81 -3.85
N HIS A 214 14.91 -9.10 -3.98
CA HIS A 214 14.01 -10.21 -3.65
C HIS A 214 14.72 -11.42 -3.03
N ASP A 215 14.04 -12.09 -2.10
CA ASP A 215 14.39 -13.44 -1.61
C ASP A 215 13.19 -14.38 -1.72
N GLY A 216 13.27 -15.29 -2.70
CA GLY A 216 12.34 -16.41 -2.89
C GLY A 216 13.01 -17.77 -2.65
N SER A 217 14.15 -17.80 -1.94
CA SER A 217 15.05 -18.97 -1.94
C SER A 217 14.51 -20.22 -1.26
N ILE A 218 13.48 -20.09 -0.42
CA ILE A 218 12.90 -21.22 0.33
C ILE A 218 11.89 -22.00 -0.53
N ASN A 219 11.25 -21.36 -1.50
CA ASN A 219 10.23 -22.00 -2.33
C ASN A 219 10.28 -21.45 -3.75
N GLU A 220 10.47 -22.32 -4.74
CA GLU A 220 10.63 -21.91 -6.13
C GLU A 220 9.46 -21.11 -6.67
N LYS A 221 8.26 -21.31 -6.10
CA LYS A 221 7.04 -20.61 -6.47
C LYS A 221 6.91 -19.20 -5.89
N GLN A 222 7.79 -18.77 -5.00
CA GLN A 222 7.82 -17.39 -4.48
C GLN A 222 8.11 -16.40 -5.61
N LYS A 223 7.26 -15.37 -5.70
CA LYS A 223 7.29 -14.39 -6.80
C LYS A 223 7.23 -12.98 -6.23
N PHE A 224 7.98 -12.09 -6.85
CA PHE A 224 7.84 -10.66 -6.70
C PHE A 224 7.33 -10.07 -8.01
N VAL A 225 6.07 -9.65 -8.01
CA VAL A 225 5.40 -9.10 -9.18
C VAL A 225 5.14 -7.61 -8.96
N ILE A 226 5.57 -6.79 -9.91
CA ILE A 226 5.29 -5.35 -9.94
C ILE A 226 4.57 -5.06 -11.26
N ARG A 227 3.42 -4.38 -11.18
CA ARG A 227 2.57 -4.09 -12.33
C ARG A 227 2.13 -2.63 -12.38
N TYR A 228 1.87 -2.09 -13.57
CA TYR A 228 1.29 -0.74 -13.76
C TYR A 228 2.02 0.36 -12.99
N SER A 229 3.33 0.21 -12.81
CA SER A 229 4.10 1.07 -11.90
C SER A 229 5.11 1.91 -12.65
N PHE A 230 5.46 3.05 -12.06
CA PHE A 230 6.42 4.00 -12.62
C PHE A 230 7.68 4.07 -11.76
N PHE A 231 8.84 3.91 -12.40
CA PHE A 231 10.15 4.00 -11.77
C PHE A 231 10.91 5.23 -12.25
N ASP A 232 11.43 6.00 -11.30
CA ASP A 232 12.33 7.11 -11.52
C ASP A 232 13.42 7.12 -10.44
N GLY A 233 14.34 8.07 -10.56
CA GLY A 233 15.41 8.26 -9.61
C GLY A 233 16.45 9.23 -10.15
N VAL A 234 17.56 9.31 -9.42
CA VAL A 234 18.74 10.04 -9.88
C VAL A 234 19.22 9.51 -11.24
N LYS A 235 19.88 10.37 -12.04
CA LYS A 235 20.42 9.96 -13.34
C LYS A 235 21.35 8.75 -13.19
N GLY A 236 21.01 7.66 -13.88
CA GLY A 236 21.74 6.39 -13.81
C GLY A 236 21.25 5.45 -12.71
N PHE A 237 20.05 5.63 -12.15
CA PHE A 237 19.51 4.69 -11.18
C PHE A 237 19.30 3.30 -11.84
N PRO A 238 19.76 2.20 -11.22
CA PRO A 238 19.52 0.84 -11.70
C PRO A 238 18.21 0.27 -11.15
N LEU A 239 17.61 -0.71 -11.85
CA LEU A 239 16.36 -1.33 -11.39
C LEU A 239 16.51 -2.11 -10.10
N GLY A 240 17.49 -2.99 -10.03
CA GLY A 240 17.58 -3.89 -8.89
C GLY A 240 18.74 -4.83 -9.00
N ARG A 241 18.88 -5.61 -7.93
CA ARG A 241 19.84 -6.69 -7.85
C ARG A 241 19.20 -7.84 -7.09
N HIS A 242 19.79 -9.02 -7.16
CA HIS A 242 19.38 -10.12 -6.31
C HIS A 242 20.59 -10.89 -5.81
N HIS A 243 20.55 -11.32 -4.55
CA HIS A 243 21.63 -12.09 -3.91
C HIS A 243 21.21 -13.53 -3.60
N ARG A 244 19.95 -13.84 -3.88
CA ARG A 244 19.27 -15.09 -3.52
C ARG A 244 18.43 -15.52 -4.71
N ASP A 245 18.12 -16.80 -4.75
CA ASP A 245 17.10 -17.32 -5.65
C ASP A 245 15.77 -16.57 -5.46
N GLY A 246 15.10 -16.26 -6.56
CA GLY A 246 13.80 -15.58 -6.57
C GLY A 246 13.25 -15.50 -7.99
N GLN A 247 12.04 -14.99 -8.15
CA GLN A 247 11.48 -14.65 -9.46
C GLN A 247 10.94 -13.23 -9.40
N ILE A 248 11.35 -12.38 -10.35
CA ILE A 248 10.86 -10.99 -10.45
C ILE A 248 10.10 -10.84 -11.76
N PHE A 249 8.88 -10.33 -11.69
CA PHE A 249 8.03 -10.04 -12.82
C PHE A 249 7.72 -8.55 -12.85
N LEU A 250 8.05 -7.88 -13.94
CA LEU A 250 7.73 -6.48 -14.22
C LEU A 250 6.78 -6.43 -15.41
N LEU A 251 5.55 -5.99 -15.20
CA LEU A 251 4.51 -5.95 -16.24
C LEU A 251 3.93 -4.56 -16.35
N ASP A 252 3.71 -4.08 -17.57
CA ASP A 252 3.04 -2.79 -17.80
C ASP A 252 3.72 -1.62 -17.03
N CYS A 253 5.04 -1.72 -16.81
CA CYS A 253 5.81 -0.75 -16.05
C CYS A 253 6.43 0.30 -16.98
N ILE A 254 6.52 1.53 -16.48
CA ILE A 254 7.18 2.63 -17.17
C ILE A 254 8.42 3.06 -16.38
N PHE A 255 9.53 3.24 -17.08
CA PHE A 255 10.80 3.67 -16.51
C PHE A 255 11.16 5.06 -17.04
N SER A 256 11.59 5.96 -16.17
CA SER A 256 12.01 7.29 -16.61
C SER A 256 13.30 7.21 -17.45
N ARG A 257 13.59 8.29 -18.17
CA ARG A 257 14.84 8.42 -18.95
C ARG A 257 16.11 8.34 -18.09
N ASN A 258 15.98 8.46 -16.78
CA ASN A 258 17.10 8.40 -15.83
C ASN A 258 17.55 6.96 -15.55
N MET A 259 16.78 5.94 -15.93
CA MET A 259 17.14 4.54 -15.70
C MET A 259 18.45 4.18 -16.42
N ALA A 260 19.35 3.50 -15.70
CA ALA A 260 20.58 2.96 -16.26
C ALA A 260 20.33 1.75 -17.17
N ASP A 261 21.21 1.56 -18.16
CA ASP A 261 21.26 0.35 -18.97
C ASP A 261 21.95 -0.79 -18.22
N ILE A 262 21.34 -1.20 -17.11
CA ILE A 262 21.83 -2.26 -16.23
C ILE A 262 20.65 -3.17 -15.93
N PRO A 263 20.65 -4.42 -16.43
CA PRO A 263 19.65 -5.42 -16.05
C PRO A 263 19.65 -5.65 -14.54
N ILE A 264 18.59 -6.28 -14.02
CA ILE A 264 18.63 -6.81 -12.65
C ILE A 264 19.81 -7.78 -12.56
N TYR A 265 20.80 -7.42 -11.75
CA TYR A 265 22.12 -8.06 -11.82
C TYR A 265 22.45 -8.85 -10.56
N TRP A 266 23.44 -9.73 -10.72
CA TRP A 266 24.06 -10.47 -9.64
C TRP A 266 25.29 -9.72 -9.10
N PRO A 267 25.35 -9.39 -7.81
CA PRO A 267 26.53 -8.76 -7.24
C PRO A 267 27.72 -9.74 -7.18
N THR A 268 28.90 -9.27 -7.60
CA THR A 268 30.12 -10.09 -7.82
C THR A 268 30.64 -10.85 -6.59
N ASN A 269 30.22 -10.49 -5.37
CA ASN A 269 30.67 -11.07 -4.10
C ASN A 269 29.61 -11.94 -3.40
N SER A 270 28.59 -12.41 -4.13
CA SER A 270 27.50 -13.14 -3.49
C SER A 270 27.89 -14.61 -3.18
N PRO A 271 27.62 -15.11 -1.97
CA PRO A 271 28.16 -16.38 -1.47
C PRO A 271 27.39 -17.63 -1.95
N THR A 272 26.40 -17.50 -2.83
CA THR A 272 25.49 -18.61 -3.20
C THR A 272 25.35 -18.76 -4.70
N THR A 273 25.39 -19.98 -5.24
CA THR A 273 24.99 -20.25 -6.63
C THR A 273 23.47 -20.41 -6.73
N TRP A 274 22.84 -19.92 -7.80
CA TRP A 274 21.39 -20.07 -8.00
C TRP A 274 21.00 -21.54 -8.12
N LYS A 275 19.96 -21.93 -7.39
CA LYS A 275 19.32 -23.23 -7.52
C LYS A 275 18.43 -23.30 -8.77
N TRP A 276 17.77 -22.20 -9.12
CA TRP A 276 16.76 -22.17 -10.20
C TRP A 276 17.10 -21.24 -11.37
N GLY A 277 18.35 -20.75 -11.43
CA GLY A 277 18.80 -19.87 -12.51
C GLY A 277 18.22 -18.45 -12.45
N GLU A 278 18.50 -17.68 -13.49
CA GLU A 278 17.95 -16.32 -13.65
C GLU A 278 16.46 -16.38 -13.98
N ARG A 279 15.63 -15.64 -13.23
CA ARG A 279 14.16 -15.64 -13.38
C ARG A 279 13.62 -14.22 -13.29
N HIS A 280 13.98 -13.40 -14.27
CA HIS A 280 13.49 -12.04 -14.45
C HIS A 280 12.61 -11.97 -15.69
N TYR A 281 11.36 -11.57 -15.50
CA TYR A 281 10.37 -11.58 -16.56
C TYR A 281 9.77 -10.21 -16.78
N TYR A 282 9.64 -9.84 -18.04
CA TYR A 282 9.15 -8.55 -18.50
C TYR A 282 8.00 -8.75 -19.49
N TYR A 283 7.02 -7.86 -19.42
CA TYR A 283 5.95 -7.75 -20.41
C TYR A 283 5.46 -6.31 -20.50
N ASN A 284 5.36 -5.78 -21.72
CA ASN A 284 4.83 -4.45 -22.01
C ASN A 284 5.46 -3.34 -21.14
N CYS A 285 6.77 -3.48 -20.93
CA CYS A 285 7.58 -2.54 -20.18
C CYS A 285 8.15 -1.50 -21.14
N HIS A 286 8.18 -0.23 -20.74
CA HIS A 286 8.68 0.85 -21.58
C HIS A 286 9.55 1.84 -20.80
N ARG A 287 10.56 2.40 -21.46
CA ARG A 287 11.40 3.47 -20.92
C ARG A 287 11.21 4.75 -21.73
N GLU A 288 11.09 5.87 -21.04
CA GLU A 288 11.11 7.18 -21.66
C GLU A 288 12.42 7.40 -22.43
N GLY A 289 12.30 7.72 -23.72
CA GLY A 289 13.47 7.91 -24.58
C GLY A 289 14.06 6.62 -25.15
N GLY A 290 13.31 5.52 -25.15
CA GLY A 290 13.65 4.28 -25.85
C GLY A 290 13.99 3.14 -24.91
N ASP A 291 13.56 1.94 -25.32
CA ASP A 291 13.68 0.72 -24.55
C ASP A 291 15.09 0.10 -24.69
N TYR A 292 15.60 -0.46 -23.59
CA TYR A 292 16.81 -1.28 -23.61
C TYR A 292 16.47 -2.72 -23.99
N GLU A 293 17.41 -3.42 -24.63
CA GLU A 293 17.14 -4.75 -25.17
C GLU A 293 16.82 -5.80 -24.11
N TRP A 294 17.38 -5.66 -22.91
CA TRP A 294 17.32 -6.69 -21.85
C TRP A 294 15.96 -6.79 -21.15
N PHE A 295 15.07 -5.78 -21.23
CA PHE A 295 13.70 -5.87 -20.69
C PHE A 295 12.64 -6.12 -21.76
N ARG A 296 13.03 -6.57 -22.95
CA ARG A 296 12.08 -7.05 -23.96
C ARG A 296 11.18 -8.15 -23.39
N ASP A 297 9.93 -8.18 -23.87
CA ASP A 297 8.95 -9.21 -23.52
C ASP A 297 9.53 -10.62 -23.58
N ASN A 298 9.59 -11.27 -22.43
CA ASN A 298 10.13 -12.62 -22.29
C ASN A 298 9.24 -13.53 -21.44
N ILE A 299 8.04 -13.09 -21.03
CA ILE A 299 7.17 -13.82 -20.09
C ILE A 299 6.82 -15.27 -20.51
N LYS A 300 6.90 -15.57 -21.81
CA LYS A 300 6.73 -16.94 -22.34
C LYS A 300 7.84 -17.91 -21.93
N SER A 301 8.99 -17.41 -21.47
CA SER A 301 10.06 -18.24 -20.92
C SER A 301 9.88 -18.55 -19.44
N ALA A 302 8.93 -17.90 -18.76
CA ALA A 302 8.57 -18.24 -17.40
C ALA A 302 7.96 -19.64 -17.34
N GLU A 303 8.18 -20.32 -16.23
CA GLU A 303 7.60 -21.64 -15.98
C GLU A 303 6.06 -21.58 -16.12
N GLY A 304 5.50 -22.51 -16.89
CA GLY A 304 4.07 -22.55 -17.20
C GLY A 304 3.61 -21.53 -18.26
N ALA A 305 4.50 -20.67 -18.77
CA ALA A 305 4.24 -19.66 -19.79
C ALA A 305 2.91 -18.89 -19.56
N PRO A 306 2.73 -18.26 -18.39
CA PRO A 306 1.49 -17.56 -18.05
C PRO A 306 1.20 -16.44 -19.05
N SER A 307 -0.08 -16.25 -19.37
CA SER A 307 -0.51 -15.05 -20.09
C SER A 307 -0.41 -13.83 -19.17
N PRO A 308 -0.16 -12.62 -19.70
CA PRO A 308 -0.14 -11.39 -18.91
C PRO A 308 -1.42 -11.15 -18.09
N SER A 309 -2.58 -11.56 -18.62
CA SER A 309 -3.87 -11.45 -17.94
C SER A 309 -4.02 -12.41 -16.76
N GLN A 310 -3.25 -13.51 -16.70
CA GLN A 310 -3.25 -14.44 -15.58
C GLN A 310 -2.44 -13.91 -14.38
N ILE A 311 -1.50 -12.97 -14.60
CA ILE A 311 -0.61 -12.47 -13.56
C ILE A 311 -1.30 -11.36 -12.78
N ASN A 312 -2.03 -11.79 -11.77
CA ASN A 312 -2.70 -10.98 -10.76
C ASN A 312 -2.22 -11.39 -9.35
N ALA A 313 -2.79 -10.76 -8.31
CA ALA A 313 -2.44 -11.06 -6.92
C ALA A 313 -2.66 -12.56 -6.57
N LEU A 314 -3.81 -13.13 -6.90
CA LEU A 314 -4.11 -14.54 -6.63
C LEU A 314 -3.09 -15.51 -7.25
N TRP A 315 -2.73 -15.30 -8.52
CA TRP A 315 -1.69 -16.10 -9.18
C TRP A 315 -0.31 -15.91 -8.52
N THR A 316 0.01 -14.66 -8.18
CA THR A 316 1.27 -14.32 -7.50
C THR A 316 1.41 -15.12 -6.21
N PHE A 317 0.32 -15.22 -5.43
CA PHE A 317 0.28 -15.95 -4.17
C PHE A 317 0.01 -17.45 -4.31
N ASP A 318 0.21 -18.05 -5.50
CA ASP A 318 0.01 -19.49 -5.77
C ASP A 318 -1.39 -19.97 -5.38
N GLY A 319 -2.41 -19.13 -5.58
CA GLY A 319 -3.81 -19.44 -5.26
C GLY A 319 -4.19 -19.32 -3.78
N LYS A 320 -3.25 -18.92 -2.90
CA LYS A 320 -3.45 -18.96 -1.43
C LYS A 320 -4.19 -17.76 -0.87
N TRP A 321 -4.15 -16.62 -1.54
CA TRP A 321 -4.72 -15.38 -1.07
C TRP A 321 -5.10 -14.48 -2.25
N ASP A 322 -6.31 -13.91 -2.22
CA ASP A 322 -6.72 -12.86 -3.16
C ASP A 322 -7.08 -11.58 -2.39
N PRO A 323 -6.13 -10.67 -2.15
CA PRO A 323 -6.42 -9.42 -1.47
C PRO A 323 -7.41 -8.55 -2.26
N GLU A 324 -7.42 -8.61 -3.59
CA GLU A 324 -8.29 -7.73 -4.39
C GLU A 324 -9.77 -8.16 -4.35
N GLU A 325 -10.06 -9.38 -3.88
CA GLU A 325 -11.43 -9.86 -3.66
C GLU A 325 -11.83 -9.88 -2.16
N THR A 326 -10.87 -9.84 -1.23
CA THR A 326 -11.13 -10.06 0.21
C THR A 326 -10.80 -8.86 1.12
N MET A 327 -10.15 -7.82 0.60
CA MET A 327 -9.71 -6.68 1.40
C MET A 327 -10.90 -5.85 1.91
N PRO A 328 -10.88 -5.45 3.20
CA PRO A 328 -11.94 -4.61 3.76
C PRO A 328 -11.87 -3.17 3.26
N SER A 329 -13.03 -2.48 3.28
CA SER A 329 -13.13 -1.03 3.05
C SER A 329 -12.47 -0.25 4.19
N VAL A 330 -11.24 0.25 3.94
CA VAL A 330 -10.47 1.00 4.95
C VAL A 330 -10.20 2.45 4.55
N LEU A 331 -10.15 2.75 3.26
CA LEU A 331 -9.83 4.08 2.76
C LEU A 331 -11.02 5.05 2.90
N PRO A 332 -10.79 6.37 3.03
CA PRO A 332 -11.87 7.37 3.11
C PRO A 332 -12.63 7.59 1.80
N PHE A 333 -12.20 6.96 0.72
CA PHE A 333 -12.72 7.12 -0.64
C PHE A 333 -12.78 5.77 -1.35
N VAL A 334 -13.65 5.68 -2.36
CA VAL A 334 -13.74 4.53 -3.27
C VAL A 334 -12.41 4.28 -3.99
N PHE A 335 -11.99 3.02 -4.10
CA PHE A 335 -10.68 2.67 -4.64
C PHE A 335 -10.66 1.35 -5.43
N LEU A 336 -9.52 1.10 -6.08
CA LEU A 336 -9.18 -0.11 -6.85
C LEU A 336 -10.25 -0.51 -7.89
N PRO A 337 -10.49 0.35 -8.91
CA PRO A 337 -11.45 0.04 -9.97
C PRO A 337 -11.04 -1.20 -10.78
N LYS A 338 -12.03 -2.01 -11.15
CA LYS A 338 -11.93 -3.05 -12.19
C LYS A 338 -13.11 -2.85 -13.16
N PRO A 339 -12.91 -2.72 -14.48
CA PRO A 339 -11.63 -2.58 -15.16
C PRO A 339 -10.80 -1.43 -14.58
N ARG A 340 -9.48 -1.62 -14.57
CA ARG A 340 -8.53 -0.63 -14.08
C ARG A 340 -8.68 0.67 -14.87
N ASP A 341 -8.34 1.78 -14.23
CA ASP A 341 -8.33 3.05 -14.94
C ASP A 341 -7.28 3.01 -16.06
N GLY A 342 -7.71 3.25 -17.29
CA GLY A 342 -6.87 3.09 -18.48
C GLY A 342 -6.85 1.69 -19.10
N GLU A 343 -7.54 0.70 -18.53
CA GLU A 343 -7.52 -0.66 -19.07
C GLU A 343 -8.07 -0.72 -20.50
N TYR A 344 -7.45 -1.53 -21.35
CA TYR A 344 -7.82 -1.70 -22.76
C TYR A 344 -8.07 -3.18 -23.06
N ASN A 345 -8.71 -3.44 -24.20
CA ASN A 345 -9.09 -4.80 -24.62
C ASN A 345 -10.01 -5.49 -23.58
N VAL A 346 -10.92 -4.71 -23.00
CA VAL A 346 -11.92 -5.19 -22.04
C VAL A 346 -13.06 -5.86 -22.81
N LYS A 347 -13.57 -6.99 -22.30
CA LYS A 347 -14.71 -7.69 -22.90
C LYS A 347 -15.95 -6.80 -22.98
N LYS A 348 -16.87 -7.09 -23.91
CA LYS A 348 -18.13 -6.32 -24.06
C LYS A 348 -19.16 -6.53 -22.95
N THR A 349 -19.01 -7.61 -22.18
CA THR A 349 -19.71 -7.82 -20.91
C THR A 349 -18.71 -7.54 -19.79
N VAL A 350 -18.97 -6.49 -19.01
CA VAL A 350 -18.04 -5.95 -18.02
C VAL A 350 -18.65 -6.04 -16.64
N GLN A 351 -17.90 -6.62 -15.71
CA GLN A 351 -18.18 -6.46 -14.29
C GLN A 351 -17.34 -5.29 -13.78
N LEU A 352 -18.01 -4.17 -13.50
CA LEU A 352 -17.42 -3.10 -12.73
C LEU A 352 -17.28 -3.57 -11.29
N LYS A 353 -16.07 -3.61 -10.75
CA LYS A 353 -15.80 -3.81 -9.32
C LYS A 353 -15.02 -2.65 -8.75
N TRP A 354 -15.21 -2.39 -7.47
CA TRP A 354 -14.47 -1.40 -6.71
C TRP A 354 -14.53 -1.78 -5.23
N ILE A 355 -13.63 -1.20 -4.43
CA ILE A 355 -13.73 -1.29 -2.98
C ILE A 355 -14.32 0.03 -2.46
N PRO A 356 -15.49 0.00 -1.79
CA PRO A 356 -16.09 1.20 -1.21
C PRO A 356 -15.19 1.84 -0.15
N SER A 357 -15.39 3.13 0.11
CA SER A 357 -14.81 3.78 1.28
C SER A 357 -15.31 3.17 2.57
N ARG A 358 -14.50 3.30 3.63
CA ARG A 358 -14.84 2.85 4.98
C ARG A 358 -16.16 3.43 5.48
N ASN A 359 -16.59 4.60 4.99
CA ASN A 359 -17.78 5.32 5.44
C ASN A 359 -18.98 5.18 4.48
N SER A 360 -18.85 4.49 3.34
CA SER A 360 -19.93 4.26 2.37
C SER A 360 -21.13 3.47 2.93
N GLU A 361 -22.32 4.07 2.94
CA GLU A 361 -23.60 3.39 3.26
C GLU A 361 -24.33 2.88 2.01
N GLY A 362 -23.84 3.24 0.83
CA GLY A 362 -24.34 2.76 -0.45
C GLY A 362 -23.64 3.43 -1.62
N GLU A 363 -23.71 2.82 -2.80
CA GLU A 363 -22.99 3.29 -3.98
C GLU A 363 -23.95 3.60 -5.13
N LEU A 364 -23.72 4.70 -5.83
CA LEU A 364 -24.43 5.13 -7.02
C LEU A 364 -23.51 5.00 -8.23
N VAL A 365 -23.92 4.19 -9.20
CA VAL A 365 -23.11 3.86 -10.36
C VAL A 365 -23.45 4.78 -11.52
N TYR A 366 -22.44 5.43 -12.07
CA TYR A 366 -22.54 6.28 -13.25
C TYR A 366 -21.67 5.72 -14.38
N PHE A 367 -22.21 5.72 -15.60
CA PHE A 367 -21.53 5.17 -16.78
C PHE A 367 -21.94 5.91 -18.05
N GLY A 368 -21.00 6.12 -18.96
CA GLY A 368 -21.27 6.74 -20.25
C GLY A 368 -20.01 7.17 -20.99
N SER A 369 -20.06 8.37 -21.56
CA SER A 369 -18.93 9.02 -22.24
C SER A 369 -18.21 10.00 -21.31
N LYS A 370 -17.09 10.56 -21.78
CA LYS A 370 -16.30 11.54 -21.00
C LYS A 370 -17.13 12.73 -20.55
N ASP A 371 -18.01 13.20 -21.44
CA ASP A 371 -18.77 14.45 -21.27
C ASP A 371 -20.19 14.19 -20.74
N SER A 372 -20.62 12.93 -20.67
CA SER A 372 -21.98 12.56 -20.25
C SER A 372 -21.98 11.22 -19.52
N LEU A 373 -21.93 11.29 -18.18
CA LEU A 373 -22.11 10.15 -17.30
C LEU A 373 -23.56 10.07 -16.83
N GLU A 374 -24.21 8.95 -17.10
CA GLU A 374 -25.60 8.70 -16.70
C GLU A 374 -25.67 7.78 -15.48
N PHE A 375 -26.60 8.07 -14.57
CA PHE A 375 -26.91 7.17 -13.46
C PHE A 375 -27.46 5.83 -14.00
N LYS A 376 -26.86 4.72 -13.59
CA LYS A 376 -27.25 3.37 -14.00
C LYS A 376 -27.98 2.60 -12.91
N GLY A 377 -27.61 2.81 -11.65
CA GLY A 377 -28.26 2.11 -10.54
C GLY A 377 -27.50 2.24 -9.23
N LYS A 378 -28.04 1.59 -8.20
CA LYS A 378 -27.42 1.49 -6.88
C LYS A 378 -26.68 0.15 -6.72
N SER A 379 -25.61 0.14 -5.94
CA SER A 379 -24.94 -1.07 -5.45
C SER A 379 -24.72 -0.96 -3.93
N ASN A 380 -24.47 -2.10 -3.29
CA ASN A 380 -24.07 -2.21 -1.89
C ASN A 380 -23.01 -3.29 -1.66
N LYS A 381 -22.34 -3.73 -2.73
CA LYS A 381 -21.39 -4.85 -2.73
C LYS A 381 -20.13 -4.57 -3.55
N GLY A 382 -19.91 -3.32 -3.97
CA GLY A 382 -18.74 -2.99 -4.78
C GLY A 382 -18.74 -3.63 -6.17
N LEU A 383 -19.93 -3.88 -6.76
CA LEU A 383 -20.08 -4.58 -8.04
C LEU A 383 -21.26 -4.02 -8.85
N TYR A 384 -21.09 -3.89 -10.17
CA TYR A 384 -22.15 -3.61 -11.13
C TYR A 384 -21.86 -4.25 -12.49
N GLU A 385 -22.86 -4.88 -13.13
CA GLU A 385 -22.67 -5.54 -14.43
C GLU A 385 -23.18 -4.66 -15.59
N LEU A 386 -22.35 -4.51 -16.61
CA LEU A 386 -22.66 -3.88 -17.89
C LEU A 386 -22.63 -4.93 -19.00
N LYS A 387 -23.57 -4.84 -19.94
CA LYS A 387 -23.72 -5.78 -21.05
C LYS A 387 -23.80 -5.02 -22.37
N ASP A 388 -23.54 -5.74 -23.45
CA ASP A 388 -23.78 -5.29 -24.82
C ASP A 388 -23.04 -3.98 -25.20
N LEU A 389 -21.83 -3.79 -24.65
CA LEU A 389 -21.01 -2.62 -24.97
C LEU A 389 -20.47 -2.72 -26.42
N ASN A 390 -20.41 -1.59 -27.11
CA ASN A 390 -19.78 -1.51 -28.44
C ASN A 390 -18.29 -1.85 -28.35
N SER A 391 -17.76 -2.52 -29.39
CA SER A 391 -16.33 -2.81 -29.55
C SER A 391 -15.49 -1.55 -29.76
N LYS A 392 -14.21 -1.63 -29.42
CA LYS A 392 -13.21 -0.56 -29.64
C LYS A 392 -13.67 0.82 -29.15
N THR A 393 -14.48 0.85 -28.10
CA THR A 393 -15.12 2.05 -27.59
C THR A 393 -14.57 2.37 -26.22
N LYS A 394 -14.18 3.63 -26.01
CA LYS A 394 -13.73 4.12 -24.71
C LYS A 394 -14.93 4.57 -23.88
N TYR A 395 -15.12 3.96 -22.73
CA TYR A 395 -16.18 4.29 -21.77
C TYR A 395 -15.61 4.91 -20.51
N TYR A 396 -16.43 5.70 -19.84
CA TYR A 396 -16.12 6.36 -18.59
C TYR A 396 -17.14 5.95 -17.53
N TRP A 397 -16.70 5.84 -16.29
CA TRP A 397 -17.54 5.45 -15.18
C TRP A 397 -17.06 6.06 -13.87
N ARG A 398 -17.99 6.19 -12.93
CA ARG A 398 -17.75 6.80 -11.62
C ARG A 398 -18.67 6.15 -10.60
N ILE A 399 -18.19 6.06 -9.37
CA ILE A 399 -18.98 5.63 -8.22
C ILE A 399 -19.12 6.81 -7.27
N ASP A 400 -20.37 7.22 -7.01
CA ASP A 400 -20.65 8.22 -5.98
C ASP A 400 -21.14 7.50 -4.72
N GLU A 401 -20.60 7.86 -3.56
CA GLU A 401 -20.86 7.17 -2.31
C GLU A 401 -21.83 7.96 -1.45
N VAL A 402 -22.85 7.27 -0.92
CA VAL A 402 -23.78 7.82 0.06
C VAL A 402 -23.14 7.68 1.44
N VAL A 403 -22.97 8.80 2.15
CA VAL A 403 -22.41 8.84 3.50
C VAL A 403 -23.36 9.65 4.39
N GLY A 404 -24.27 8.98 5.08
CA GLY A 404 -25.36 9.61 5.82
C GLY A 404 -26.30 10.38 4.88
N LYS A 405 -26.33 11.71 4.99
CA LYS A 405 -27.19 12.57 4.14
C LYS A 405 -26.48 13.07 2.88
N ASP A 406 -25.17 12.85 2.80
CA ASP A 406 -24.33 13.42 1.76
C ASP A 406 -24.08 12.39 0.66
N THR A 407 -23.83 12.88 -0.55
CA THR A 407 -23.35 12.07 -1.68
C THR A 407 -22.00 12.61 -2.10
N ILE A 408 -20.98 11.77 -2.01
CA ILE A 408 -19.59 12.12 -2.31
C ILE A 408 -19.24 11.60 -3.69
N ASN A 409 -18.86 12.50 -4.60
CA ASN A 409 -18.47 12.10 -5.95
C ASN A 409 -17.13 11.37 -5.94
N GLY A 410 -17.07 10.22 -6.60
CA GLY A 410 -15.81 9.49 -6.80
C GLY A 410 -14.98 10.02 -7.98
N PRO A 411 -13.77 9.47 -8.17
CA PRO A 411 -12.99 9.71 -9.39
C PRO A 411 -13.69 9.12 -10.62
N VAL A 412 -13.47 9.74 -11.78
CA VAL A 412 -13.92 9.21 -13.07
C VAL A 412 -12.83 8.32 -13.64
N TRP A 413 -13.13 7.04 -13.79
CA TRP A 413 -12.25 6.05 -14.43
C TRP A 413 -12.69 5.77 -15.85
N HIS A 414 -11.80 5.19 -16.65
CA HIS A 414 -12.12 4.79 -18.02
C HIS A 414 -11.51 3.47 -18.44
N PHE A 415 -12.13 2.81 -19.41
CA PHE A 415 -11.57 1.63 -20.07
C PHE A 415 -11.96 1.59 -21.55
N THR A 416 -11.28 0.76 -22.34
CA THR A 416 -11.56 0.56 -23.78
C THR A 416 -11.89 -0.91 -24.05
N THR A 417 -13.01 -1.14 -24.73
CA THR A 417 -13.45 -2.49 -25.11
C THR A 417 -12.64 -3.07 -26.28
N GLU A 418 -12.61 -4.40 -26.38
CA GLU A 418 -12.01 -5.18 -27.48
C GLU A 418 -12.62 -4.92 -28.87
#